data_AF-A0A1B9JVM4-F1
#
_entry.id   AF-A0A1B9JVM4-F1
#
_cell.length_a   1.000
_cell.length_b   1.000
_cell.length_c   1.000
_cell.angle_alpha   90.00
_cell.angle_beta   90.00
_cell.angle_gamma   90.00
#
_symmetry.space_group_name_H-M   'P 1'
#
loop_
_entity.id
_entity.type
_entity.pdbx_description
1 polymer ?
#
loop_
_entity_poly.entity_id
_entity_poly.type
_entity_poly.pdbx_seq_one_letter_code
_entity_poly.pdbx_strand_id
1 'polypeptide(L)'
;MFNKTVLKNTITKKTVILTTVAALFLVGCGSDVNYKREVEGNDDYLNSPTLKPLIVPQGVSVPAEAADFYVYTTKTEGGALGKQVDIRPPLLPIPTIADAYANYNNGIVTLNAPANSGVWSSITNTLNRKNIPISSSDNNSIRTANAFILSDDEQQTVQASYVIQRHTMGGAETITVALNSLTRGAEDLSSNPLEVQRYVVTLFNAIMDDAAPPSARIPTNELKGNEKQEETNSASELLKDLKDK
;
A
#
# COMPACT_ATOMS: atom_id res chain seq x y z
N MET A 1 6.77 -34.55 -57.02
CA MET A 1 6.52 -35.22 -55.73
C MET A 1 7.17 -34.40 -54.62
N PHE A 2 6.39 -33.68 -53.81
CA PHE A 2 6.90 -33.00 -52.61
C PHE A 2 6.21 -33.60 -51.39
N ASN A 3 7.01 -34.20 -50.52
CA ASN A 3 6.59 -35.05 -49.42
C ASN A 3 6.06 -34.21 -48.25
N LYS A 4 4.73 -34.09 -48.13
CA LYS A 4 4.01 -33.34 -47.08
C LYS A 4 4.23 -33.89 -45.66
N THR A 5 4.91 -35.02 -45.51
CA THR A 5 5.10 -35.73 -44.23
C THR A 5 6.23 -35.15 -43.39
N VAL A 6 7.20 -34.46 -44.01
CA VAL A 6 8.38 -33.92 -43.29
C VAL A 6 8.09 -32.58 -42.60
N LEU A 7 7.16 -31.79 -43.14
CA LEU A 7 6.85 -30.44 -42.63
C LEU A 7 6.03 -30.47 -41.33
N LYS A 8 5.17 -31.47 -41.14
CA LYS A 8 4.32 -31.56 -39.93
C LYS A 8 5.13 -31.83 -38.66
N ASN A 9 6.23 -32.58 -38.75
CA ASN A 9 7.00 -33.03 -37.59
C ASN A 9 7.97 -31.96 -37.03
N THR A 10 8.36 -30.97 -37.84
CA THR A 10 9.20 -29.83 -37.40
C THR A 10 8.38 -28.70 -36.81
N ILE A 11 7.15 -28.50 -37.31
CA ILE A 11 6.22 -27.48 -36.78
C ILE A 11 5.72 -27.89 -35.38
N THR A 12 5.31 -29.15 -35.17
CA THR A 12 4.87 -29.63 -33.85
C THR A 12 5.98 -29.59 -32.80
N LYS A 13 7.23 -29.93 -33.15
CA LYS A 13 8.36 -29.86 -32.21
C LYS A 13 8.66 -28.43 -31.75
N LYS A 14 8.59 -27.44 -32.65
CA LYS A 14 8.84 -26.03 -32.30
C LYS A 14 7.73 -25.46 -31.40
N THR A 15 6.48 -25.83 -31.62
CA THR A 15 5.36 -25.37 -30.78
C THR A 15 5.43 -25.95 -29.37
N VAL A 16 5.83 -27.22 -29.21
CA VAL A 16 5.95 -27.87 -27.89
C VAL A 16 7.10 -27.28 -27.06
N ILE A 17 8.23 -26.94 -27.70
CA ILE A 17 9.36 -26.28 -27.02
C ILE A 17 8.99 -24.85 -26.59
N LEU A 18 8.27 -24.11 -27.43
CA LEU A 18 7.88 -22.74 -27.09
C LEU A 18 6.84 -22.68 -25.96
N THR A 19 5.90 -23.63 -25.89
CA THR A 19 4.90 -23.69 -24.82
C THR A 19 5.50 -24.15 -23.49
N THR A 20 6.47 -25.06 -23.50
CA THR A 20 7.18 -25.47 -22.27
C THR A 20 8.10 -24.38 -21.72
N VAL A 21 8.80 -23.64 -22.60
CA VAL A 21 9.59 -22.48 -22.18
C VAL A 21 8.69 -21.36 -21.65
N ALA A 22 7.56 -21.05 -22.30
CA ALA A 22 6.59 -20.07 -21.80
C ALA A 22 5.97 -20.48 -20.44
N ALA A 23 5.70 -21.78 -20.24
CA ALA A 23 5.19 -22.29 -18.96
C ALA A 23 6.24 -22.19 -17.83
N LEU A 24 7.52 -22.39 -18.13
CA LEU A 24 8.62 -22.24 -17.15
C LEU A 24 8.87 -20.77 -16.78
N PHE A 25 8.68 -19.82 -17.72
CA PHE A 25 8.80 -18.38 -17.43
C PHE A 25 7.62 -17.82 -16.62
N LEU A 26 6.46 -18.47 -16.61
CA LEU A 26 5.30 -18.02 -15.82
C LEU A 26 5.47 -18.21 -14.30
N VAL A 27 6.36 -19.12 -13.86
CA VAL A 27 6.52 -19.47 -12.43
C VAL A 27 7.59 -18.61 -11.73
N GLY A 28 8.29 -17.74 -12.47
CA GLY A 28 9.50 -17.07 -12.01
C GLY A 28 9.33 -15.72 -11.30
N CYS A 29 8.12 -15.16 -11.25
CA CYS A 29 7.86 -13.84 -10.62
C CYS A 29 6.83 -13.89 -9.48
N GLY A 30 6.53 -15.09 -8.97
CA GLY A 30 5.71 -15.26 -7.77
C GLY A 30 6.54 -15.03 -6.50
N SER A 31 7.16 -13.85 -6.35
CA SER A 31 7.68 -13.47 -5.04
C SER A 31 6.48 -13.24 -4.13
N ASP A 32 6.38 -14.02 -3.06
CA ASP A 32 5.46 -13.71 -1.98
C ASP A 32 5.75 -12.28 -1.50
N VAL A 33 4.83 -11.34 -1.69
CA VAL A 33 5.02 -9.95 -1.25
C VAL A 33 4.57 -9.71 0.20
N ASN A 34 4.08 -10.75 0.90
CA ASN A 34 3.60 -10.62 2.27
C ASN A 34 4.72 -10.17 3.23
N TYR A 35 6.00 -10.49 2.96
CA TYR A 35 7.11 -10.00 3.79
C TYR A 35 7.16 -8.47 3.91
N LYS A 36 6.55 -7.72 2.98
CA LYS A 36 6.45 -6.25 3.06
C LYS A 36 5.44 -5.78 4.12
N ARG A 37 4.62 -6.69 4.63
CA ARG A 37 3.48 -6.44 5.54
C ARG A 37 3.60 -7.18 6.86
N GLU A 38 4.46 -8.19 6.95
CA GLU A 38 4.59 -9.07 8.11
C GLU A 38 5.81 -8.71 8.97
N VAL A 39 5.75 -9.00 10.26
CA VAL A 39 6.92 -8.99 11.14
C VAL A 39 7.93 -10.05 10.74
N GLU A 40 9.22 -9.74 10.92
CA GLU A 40 10.28 -10.73 10.77
C GLU A 40 10.27 -11.72 11.95
N GLY A 41 10.71 -12.96 11.68
CA GLY A 41 10.80 -14.02 12.68
C GLY A 41 9.61 -14.98 12.68
N ASN A 42 9.40 -15.61 13.83
CA ASN A 42 8.36 -16.62 14.04
C ASN A 42 7.32 -16.17 15.07
N ASP A 43 6.17 -16.87 15.07
CA ASP A 43 5.04 -16.58 15.95
C ASP A 43 5.07 -17.43 17.24
N ASP A 44 6.22 -17.98 17.63
CA ASP A 44 6.34 -18.92 18.75
C ASP A 44 5.90 -18.29 20.08
N TYR A 45 6.09 -16.98 20.22
CA TYR A 45 5.68 -16.21 21.40
C TYR A 45 4.17 -16.29 21.68
N LEU A 46 3.33 -16.51 20.65
CA LEU A 46 1.89 -16.69 20.79
C LEU A 46 1.52 -17.99 21.51
N ASN A 47 2.42 -18.97 21.52
CA ASN A 47 2.24 -20.26 22.21
C ASN A 47 2.79 -20.26 23.65
N SER A 48 3.21 -19.10 24.16
CA SER A 48 3.76 -18.98 25.51
C SER A 48 2.73 -19.35 26.58
N PRO A 49 3.11 -20.09 27.63
CA PRO A 49 2.20 -20.43 28.72
C PRO A 49 1.71 -19.17 29.45
N THR A 50 0.46 -19.18 29.89
CA THR A 50 -0.11 -18.07 30.67
C THR A 50 0.67 -17.85 31.97
N LEU A 51 0.88 -16.58 32.31
CA LEU A 51 1.51 -16.17 33.57
C LEU A 51 0.70 -16.68 34.77
N LYS A 52 1.39 -17.26 35.75
CA LYS A 52 0.79 -17.76 36.99
C LYS A 52 1.36 -17.00 38.18
N PRO A 53 0.51 -16.55 39.13
CA PRO A 53 1.00 -15.88 40.32
C PRO A 53 1.80 -16.86 41.20
N LEU A 54 2.80 -16.33 41.91
CA LEU A 54 3.57 -17.10 42.88
C LEU A 54 2.67 -17.45 44.08
N ILE A 55 2.60 -18.74 44.43
CA ILE A 55 1.88 -19.21 45.62
C ILE A 55 2.84 -19.14 46.81
N VAL A 56 2.53 -18.27 47.76
CA VAL A 56 3.38 -18.02 48.94
C VAL A 56 2.86 -18.80 50.15
N PRO A 57 3.66 -19.70 50.75
CA PRO A 57 3.29 -20.42 51.96
C PRO A 57 3.18 -19.50 53.19
N GLN A 58 2.43 -19.95 54.20
CA GLN A 58 2.30 -19.23 55.47
C GLN A 58 3.65 -19.07 56.16
N GLY A 59 3.92 -17.88 56.69
CA GLY A 59 5.16 -17.56 57.41
C GLY A 59 6.36 -17.15 56.53
N VAL A 60 6.21 -17.09 55.20
CA VAL A 60 7.26 -16.62 54.27
C VAL A 60 6.97 -15.19 53.81
N SER A 61 7.93 -14.28 53.96
CA SER A 61 7.86 -12.92 53.41
C SER A 61 8.42 -12.88 51.99
N VAL A 62 7.66 -12.32 51.05
CA VAL A 62 8.12 -12.02 49.68
C VAL A 62 8.49 -10.54 49.58
N PRO A 63 9.51 -10.18 48.78
CA PRO A 63 9.78 -8.80 48.44
C PRO A 63 8.55 -8.14 47.79
N ALA A 64 8.43 -6.81 47.96
CA ALA A 64 7.41 -6.06 47.25
C ALA A 64 7.59 -6.19 45.73
N GLU A 65 6.48 -6.36 44.99
CA GLU A 65 6.53 -6.43 43.53
C GLU A 65 7.07 -5.13 42.95
N ALA A 66 8.06 -5.24 42.07
CA ALA A 66 8.55 -4.11 41.27
C ALA A 66 7.65 -3.94 40.05
N ALA A 67 7.27 -2.70 39.74
CA ALA A 67 6.35 -2.40 38.65
C ALA A 67 6.97 -2.56 37.25
N ASP A 68 8.30 -2.63 37.13
CA ASP A 68 9.03 -2.62 35.84
C ASP A 68 8.67 -3.79 34.91
N PHE A 69 8.27 -4.93 35.47
CA PHE A 69 7.85 -6.13 34.73
C PHE A 69 6.34 -6.40 34.82
N TYR A 70 5.57 -5.45 35.34
CA TYR A 70 4.13 -5.59 35.44
C TYR A 70 3.50 -5.45 34.05
N VAL A 71 2.83 -6.52 33.59
CA VAL A 71 2.13 -6.55 32.30
C VAL A 71 0.65 -6.31 32.53
N TYR A 72 0.12 -5.20 31.98
CA TYR A 72 -1.31 -4.94 31.98
C TYR A 72 -2.04 -5.94 31.07
N THR A 73 -3.09 -6.55 31.58
CA THR A 73 -3.95 -7.43 30.79
C THR A 73 -4.97 -6.58 30.03
N THR A 74 -4.70 -6.33 28.76
CA THR A 74 -5.68 -5.73 27.84
C THR A 74 -6.37 -6.85 27.06
N LYS A 75 -7.71 -6.91 27.12
CA LYS A 75 -8.45 -7.71 26.15
C LYS A 75 -8.46 -6.95 24.83
N THR A 76 -7.51 -7.24 23.96
CA THR A 76 -7.54 -6.73 22.58
C THR A 76 -8.55 -7.58 21.82
N GLU A 77 -9.85 -7.27 21.96
CA GLU A 77 -10.88 -7.95 21.18
C GLU A 77 -10.68 -7.62 19.69
N GLY A 78 -10.38 -8.64 18.89
CA GLY A 78 -10.38 -8.55 17.42
C GLY A 78 -9.12 -7.99 16.75
N GLY A 79 -8.02 -7.77 17.49
CA GLY A 79 -6.73 -7.41 16.89
C GLY A 79 -6.03 -8.60 16.23
N ALA A 80 -5.42 -8.39 15.07
CA ALA A 80 -4.53 -9.38 14.46
C ALA A 80 -3.29 -9.63 15.33
N LEU A 81 -2.71 -10.82 15.24
CA LEU A 81 -1.52 -11.23 16.00
C LEU A 81 -0.47 -11.87 15.07
N GLY A 82 0.80 -11.81 15.48
CA GLY A 82 1.90 -12.39 14.71
C GLY A 82 2.00 -11.80 13.31
N LYS A 83 2.23 -12.67 12.33
CA LYS A 83 2.29 -12.31 10.92
C LYS A 83 1.00 -11.74 10.33
N GLN A 84 -0.14 -11.88 11.01
CA GLN A 84 -1.39 -11.27 10.53
C GLN A 84 -1.43 -9.76 10.79
N VAL A 85 -0.53 -9.22 11.61
CA VAL A 85 -0.41 -7.78 11.85
C VAL A 85 0.25 -7.12 10.65
N ASP A 86 -0.49 -6.21 10.00
CA ASP A 86 0.05 -5.37 8.93
C ASP A 86 0.97 -4.29 9.53
N ILE A 87 2.28 -4.44 9.33
CA ILE A 87 3.30 -3.53 9.86
C ILE A 87 3.67 -2.40 8.91
N ARG A 88 2.96 -2.24 7.79
CA ARG A 88 3.28 -1.18 6.84
C ARG A 88 3.12 0.20 7.51
N PRO A 89 3.95 1.19 7.15
CA PRO A 89 3.85 2.52 7.73
C PRO A 89 2.46 3.12 7.47
N PRO A 90 1.79 3.68 8.51
CA PRO A 90 0.57 4.44 8.32
C PRO A 90 0.80 5.62 7.37
N LEU A 91 -0.02 5.74 6.35
CA LEU A 91 0.12 6.82 5.38
C LEU A 91 -0.35 8.15 5.95
N LEU A 92 0.40 9.20 5.66
CA LEU A 92 0.07 10.57 6.04
C LEU A 92 -0.41 11.36 4.81
N PRO A 93 -1.46 12.20 4.95
CA PRO A 93 -1.82 13.17 3.93
C PRO A 93 -0.71 14.21 3.74
N ILE A 94 -0.23 14.37 2.51
CA ILE A 94 0.86 15.31 2.18
C ILE A 94 0.30 16.44 1.30
N PRO A 95 -0.01 17.63 1.84
CA PRO A 95 -0.42 18.77 1.03
C PRO A 95 0.78 19.32 0.25
N THR A 96 0.66 19.42 -1.07
CA THR A 96 1.70 19.94 -1.97
C THR A 96 1.46 21.40 -2.40
N ILE A 97 0.33 21.97 -1.97
CA ILE A 97 -0.10 23.33 -2.27
C ILE A 97 0.38 24.28 -1.16
N ALA A 98 0.88 25.44 -1.55
CA ALA A 98 1.24 26.49 -0.61
C ALA A 98 0.02 26.96 0.21
N ASP A 99 0.24 27.25 1.49
CA ASP A 99 -0.81 27.68 2.44
C ASP A 99 -1.97 26.68 2.58
N ALA A 100 -1.74 25.41 2.24
CA ALA A 100 -2.70 24.34 2.44
C ALA A 100 -2.31 23.46 3.63
N TYR A 101 -3.33 22.96 4.33
CA TYR A 101 -3.15 21.96 5.38
C TYR A 101 -4.10 20.79 5.17
N ALA A 102 -3.60 19.58 5.40
CA ALA A 102 -4.37 18.35 5.30
C ALA A 102 -4.33 17.58 6.61
N ASN A 103 -5.45 16.98 6.99
CA ASN A 103 -5.53 16.09 8.13
C ASN A 103 -6.36 14.85 7.79
N TYR A 104 -5.97 13.71 8.34
CA TYR A 104 -6.78 12.51 8.34
C TYR A 104 -7.51 12.41 9.68
N ASN A 105 -8.81 12.15 9.64
CA ASN A 105 -9.60 11.84 10.82
C ASN A 105 -10.71 10.85 10.47
N ASN A 106 -10.71 9.70 11.16
CA ASN A 106 -11.79 8.72 11.13
C ASN A 106 -12.30 8.37 9.71
N GLY A 107 -11.40 8.00 8.81
CA GLY A 107 -11.73 7.58 7.44
C GLY A 107 -11.90 8.71 6.43
N ILE A 108 -11.68 9.96 6.83
CA ILE A 108 -11.81 11.14 5.95
C ILE A 108 -10.49 11.90 5.94
N VAL A 109 -9.99 12.23 4.75
CA VAL A 109 -8.95 13.24 4.58
C VAL A 109 -9.61 14.57 4.27
N THR A 110 -9.30 15.58 5.06
CA THR A 110 -9.75 16.96 4.84
C THR A 110 -8.56 17.82 4.45
N LEU A 111 -8.68 18.53 3.34
CA LEU A 111 -7.74 19.52 2.87
C LEU A 111 -8.40 20.89 2.95
N ASN A 112 -7.68 21.85 3.50
CA ASN A 112 -8.04 23.26 3.41
C ASN A 112 -6.95 23.96 2.62
N ALA A 113 -7.35 24.64 1.55
CA ALA A 113 -6.44 25.29 0.62
C ALA A 113 -7.02 26.63 0.14
N PRO A 114 -6.21 27.53 -0.44
CA PRO A 114 -6.72 28.70 -1.16
C PRO A 114 -7.68 28.29 -2.28
N ALA A 115 -8.77 29.03 -2.51
CA ALA A 115 -9.78 28.69 -3.52
C ALA A 115 -9.25 28.71 -4.97
N ASN A 116 -8.12 29.38 -5.19
CA ASN A 116 -7.40 29.40 -6.47
C ASN A 116 -6.30 28.33 -6.56
N SER A 117 -6.28 27.35 -5.66
CA SER A 117 -5.26 26.28 -5.64
C SER A 117 -5.26 25.40 -6.89
N GLY A 118 -6.39 25.32 -7.60
CA GLY A 118 -6.55 24.43 -8.75
C GLY A 118 -6.66 22.95 -8.38
N VAL A 119 -6.75 22.61 -7.09
CA VAL A 119 -6.87 21.21 -6.63
C VAL A 119 -8.14 20.58 -7.19
N TRP A 120 -9.29 21.26 -7.06
CA TRP A 120 -10.57 20.69 -7.51
C TRP A 120 -10.56 20.30 -9.00
N SER A 121 -10.00 21.15 -9.86
CA SER A 121 -9.86 20.87 -11.28
C SER A 121 -8.90 19.72 -11.60
N SER A 122 -7.97 19.41 -10.69
CA SER A 122 -6.98 18.35 -10.87
C SER A 122 -7.53 16.96 -10.55
N ILE A 123 -8.55 16.87 -9.69
CA ILE A 123 -9.13 15.60 -9.23
C ILE A 123 -9.57 14.71 -10.40
N THR A 124 -10.31 15.27 -11.38
CA THR A 124 -10.77 14.51 -12.54
C THR A 124 -9.61 13.92 -13.34
N ASN A 125 -8.51 14.66 -13.48
CA ASN A 125 -7.30 14.18 -14.15
C ASN A 125 -6.64 13.04 -13.37
N THR A 126 -6.53 13.17 -12.04
CA THR A 126 -6.00 12.12 -11.18
C THR A 126 -6.82 10.84 -11.29
N LEU A 127 -8.14 10.94 -11.18
CA LEU A 127 -9.07 9.81 -11.27
C LEU A 127 -8.93 9.09 -12.62
N ASN A 128 -8.91 9.85 -13.72
CA ASN A 128 -8.72 9.30 -15.06
C ASN A 128 -7.41 8.52 -15.20
N ARG A 129 -6.28 9.07 -14.73
CA ARG A 129 -4.98 8.39 -14.83
C ARG A 129 -4.85 7.18 -13.92
N LYS A 130 -5.52 7.20 -12.78
CA LYS A 130 -5.63 6.02 -11.89
C LYS A 130 -6.67 5.01 -12.38
N ASN A 131 -7.32 5.26 -13.53
CA ASN A 131 -8.39 4.43 -14.09
C ASN A 131 -9.56 4.23 -13.11
N ILE A 132 -9.89 5.27 -12.33
CA ILE A 132 -11.02 5.28 -11.39
C ILE A 132 -12.21 5.97 -12.07
N PRO A 133 -13.27 5.25 -12.46
CA PRO A 133 -14.38 5.84 -13.19
C PRO A 133 -15.22 6.76 -12.31
N ILE A 134 -15.65 7.90 -12.86
CA ILE A 134 -16.57 8.82 -12.19
C ILE A 134 -18.01 8.34 -12.42
N SER A 135 -18.78 8.15 -11.34
CA SER A 135 -20.19 7.74 -11.41
C SER A 135 -21.13 8.94 -11.42
N SER A 136 -20.82 9.99 -10.66
CA SER A 136 -21.50 11.29 -10.73
C SER A 136 -20.55 12.42 -10.35
N SER A 137 -20.77 13.61 -10.92
CA SER A 137 -20.01 14.80 -10.58
C SER A 137 -20.85 16.05 -10.79
N ASP A 138 -20.71 16.99 -9.86
CA ASP A 138 -21.20 18.35 -9.95
C ASP A 138 -20.10 19.33 -9.48
N ASN A 139 -20.48 20.59 -9.23
CA ASN A 139 -19.52 21.61 -8.82
C ASN A 139 -18.92 21.37 -7.42
N ASN A 140 -19.59 20.65 -6.54
CA ASN A 140 -19.20 20.49 -5.13
C ASN A 140 -19.05 19.03 -4.70
N SER A 141 -19.31 18.07 -5.59
CA SER A 141 -19.28 16.65 -5.28
C SER A 141 -18.80 15.83 -6.48
N ILE A 142 -17.95 14.85 -6.23
CA ILE A 142 -17.55 13.80 -7.16
C ILE A 142 -17.76 12.47 -6.44
N ARG A 143 -18.48 11.55 -7.08
CA ARG A 143 -18.58 10.15 -6.67
C ARG A 143 -17.95 9.27 -7.75
N THR A 144 -17.22 8.25 -7.33
CA THR A 144 -16.63 7.28 -8.25
C THR A 144 -17.47 6.01 -8.30
N ALA A 145 -17.33 5.24 -9.36
CA ALA A 145 -17.72 3.84 -9.37
C ALA A 145 -16.65 3.01 -8.63
N ASN A 146 -16.91 1.71 -8.45
CA ASN A 146 -15.90 0.78 -7.98
C ASN A 146 -14.77 0.66 -9.01
N ALA A 147 -13.54 0.83 -8.55
CA ALA A 147 -12.33 0.68 -9.35
C ALA A 147 -11.42 -0.37 -8.70
N PHE A 148 -10.72 -1.12 -9.55
CA PHE A 148 -9.71 -2.08 -9.12
C PHE A 148 -8.38 -1.35 -8.88
N ILE A 149 -7.89 -1.42 -7.65
CA ILE A 149 -6.64 -0.80 -7.22
C ILE A 149 -5.63 -1.91 -6.93
N LEU A 150 -4.54 -1.90 -7.68
CA LEU A 150 -3.40 -2.79 -7.49
C LEU A 150 -2.28 -2.01 -6.80
N SER A 151 -1.77 -2.56 -5.71
CA SER A 151 -0.63 -2.02 -4.96
C SER A 151 0.55 -2.99 -5.03
N ASP A 152 1.78 -2.48 -5.18
CA ASP A 152 2.99 -3.30 -5.34
C ASP A 152 3.41 -4.05 -4.06
N ASP A 153 2.76 -3.74 -2.96
CA ASP A 153 2.94 -4.35 -1.64
C ASP A 153 1.77 -5.28 -1.25
N GLU A 154 0.84 -5.54 -2.17
CA GLU A 154 -0.31 -6.42 -1.95
C GLU A 154 -0.43 -7.49 -3.04
N GLN A 155 -0.78 -8.72 -2.63
CA GLN A 155 -1.02 -9.82 -3.59
C GLN A 155 -2.38 -9.74 -4.27
N GLN A 156 -3.38 -9.21 -3.56
CA GLN A 156 -4.77 -9.19 -4.02
C GLN A 156 -5.21 -7.77 -4.32
N THR A 157 -5.88 -7.61 -5.46
CA THR A 157 -6.47 -6.33 -5.86
C THR A 157 -7.62 -5.95 -4.92
N VAL A 158 -7.68 -4.68 -4.55
CA VAL A 158 -8.79 -4.11 -3.78
C VAL A 158 -9.74 -3.39 -4.72
N GLN A 159 -11.04 -3.44 -4.42
CA GLN A 159 -12.05 -2.62 -5.07
C GLN A 159 -12.45 -1.48 -4.16
N ALA A 160 -12.34 -0.25 -4.66
CA ALA A 160 -12.71 0.94 -3.90
C ALA A 160 -13.59 1.87 -4.72
N SER A 161 -14.51 2.54 -4.04
CA SER A 161 -15.21 3.72 -4.56
C SER A 161 -15.09 4.86 -3.56
N TYR A 162 -15.11 6.10 -4.07
CA TYR A 162 -14.78 7.30 -3.31
C TYR A 162 -15.90 8.34 -3.41
N VAL A 163 -15.99 9.16 -2.36
CA VAL A 163 -16.76 10.41 -2.36
C VAL A 163 -15.80 11.54 -2.08
N ILE A 164 -15.84 12.56 -2.93
CA ILE A 164 -15.03 13.76 -2.79
C ILE A 164 -15.98 14.95 -2.75
N GLN A 165 -15.90 15.78 -1.72
CA GLN A 165 -16.76 16.94 -1.57
C GLN A 165 -15.93 18.21 -1.47
N ARG A 166 -16.49 19.32 -1.93
CA ARG A 166 -15.90 20.65 -1.86
C ARG A 166 -16.87 21.65 -1.24
N HIS A 167 -16.32 22.47 -0.35
CA HIS A 167 -16.99 23.64 0.20
C HIS A 167 -16.10 24.87 0.06
N THR A 168 -16.58 25.92 -0.60
CA THR A 168 -15.83 27.17 -0.80
C THR A 168 -16.35 28.26 0.13
N MET A 169 -15.47 28.89 0.91
CA MET A 169 -15.83 29.99 1.81
C MET A 169 -14.68 30.99 1.95
N GLY A 170 -14.98 32.29 1.79
CA GLY A 170 -14.05 33.36 2.15
C GLY A 170 -12.69 33.32 1.44
N GLY A 171 -12.63 32.86 0.19
CA GLY A 171 -11.38 32.74 -0.57
C GLY A 171 -10.58 31.46 -0.28
N ALA A 172 -11.08 30.59 0.59
CA ALA A 172 -10.56 29.25 0.81
C ALA A 172 -11.54 28.18 0.27
N GLU A 173 -11.02 26.99 0.03
CA GLU A 173 -11.81 25.79 -0.23
C GLU A 173 -11.41 24.68 0.74
N THR A 174 -12.41 23.96 1.21
CA THR A 174 -12.26 22.72 1.97
C THR A 174 -12.66 21.56 1.07
N ILE A 175 -11.76 20.61 0.88
CA ILE A 175 -12.00 19.40 0.09
C ILE A 175 -11.91 18.20 1.04
N THR A 176 -12.93 17.35 1.03
CA THR A 176 -12.92 16.08 1.78
C THR A 176 -12.82 14.92 0.81
N VAL A 177 -12.01 13.91 1.15
CA VAL A 177 -11.88 12.66 0.43
C VAL A 177 -12.22 11.53 1.40
N ALA A 178 -13.18 10.69 1.02
CA ALA A 178 -13.62 9.54 1.80
C ALA A 178 -13.90 8.33 0.90
N LEU A 179 -13.90 7.14 1.49
CA LEU A 179 -14.37 5.93 0.82
C LEU A 179 -15.90 5.84 0.90
N ASN A 180 -16.51 5.43 -0.20
CA ASN A 180 -17.89 4.96 -0.25
C ASN A 180 -17.99 3.45 -0.05
N SER A 181 -17.00 2.68 -0.53
CA SER A 181 -16.87 1.24 -0.28
C SER A 181 -15.41 0.81 -0.42
N LEU A 182 -15.02 -0.23 0.32
CA LEU A 182 -13.70 -0.84 0.25
C LEU A 182 -13.81 -2.36 0.44
N THR A 183 -13.53 -3.13 -0.61
CA THR A 183 -13.64 -4.60 -0.55
C THR A 183 -12.42 -5.29 -1.16
N ARG A 184 -12.11 -6.49 -0.64
CA ARG A 184 -11.11 -7.39 -1.20
C ARG A 184 -11.79 -8.73 -1.50
N GLY A 185 -12.10 -8.95 -2.77
CA GLY A 185 -12.96 -10.06 -3.17
C GLY A 185 -14.35 -9.96 -2.54
N ALA A 186 -14.68 -10.90 -1.65
CA ALA A 186 -15.95 -10.91 -0.91
C ALA A 186 -15.85 -10.26 0.48
N GLU A 187 -14.64 -9.92 0.93
CA GLU A 187 -14.40 -9.31 2.24
C GLU A 187 -14.65 -7.80 2.19
N ASP A 188 -15.41 -7.28 3.16
CA ASP A 188 -15.56 -5.84 3.39
C ASP A 188 -14.47 -5.35 4.34
N LEU A 189 -13.59 -4.50 3.82
CA LEU A 189 -12.46 -3.92 4.56
C LEU A 189 -12.83 -2.59 5.23
N SER A 190 -14.06 -2.10 5.04
CA SER A 190 -14.50 -0.78 5.54
C SER A 190 -14.48 -0.68 7.07
N SER A 191 -14.47 -1.81 7.79
CA SER A 191 -14.34 -1.87 9.25
C SER A 191 -12.89 -1.82 9.75
N ASN A 192 -11.90 -2.00 8.87
CA ASN A 192 -10.48 -1.95 9.21
C ASN A 192 -9.94 -0.51 9.04
N PRO A 193 -9.65 0.21 10.14
CA PRO A 193 -9.24 1.61 10.07
C PRO A 193 -7.90 1.82 9.35
N LEU A 194 -7.00 0.83 9.37
CA LEU A 194 -5.70 0.91 8.71
C LEU A 194 -5.84 0.80 7.18
N GLU A 195 -6.70 -0.10 6.70
CA GLU A 195 -7.00 -0.24 5.28
C GLU A 195 -7.75 1.00 4.77
N VAL A 196 -8.77 1.48 5.51
CA VAL A 196 -9.48 2.71 5.18
C VAL A 196 -8.53 3.90 5.08
N GLN A 197 -7.66 4.11 6.07
CA GLN A 197 -6.67 5.19 6.04
C GLN A 197 -5.78 5.08 4.81
N ARG A 198 -5.21 3.89 4.56
CA ARG A 198 -4.30 3.64 3.44
C ARG A 198 -4.94 4.02 2.11
N TYR A 199 -6.13 3.52 1.81
CA TYR A 199 -6.76 3.72 0.50
C TYR A 199 -7.30 5.14 0.29
N VAL A 200 -7.76 5.82 1.34
CA VAL A 200 -8.17 7.24 1.26
C VAL A 200 -6.94 8.14 1.06
N VAL A 201 -5.91 7.95 1.89
CA VAL A 201 -4.71 8.80 1.86
C VAL A 201 -3.91 8.56 0.57
N THR A 202 -3.90 7.34 0.03
CA THR A 202 -3.25 7.03 -1.26
C THR A 202 -3.88 7.83 -2.40
N LEU A 203 -5.22 7.86 -2.49
CA LEU A 203 -5.90 8.67 -3.49
C LEU A 203 -5.62 10.16 -3.27
N PHE A 204 -5.72 10.62 -2.02
CA PHE A 204 -5.44 12.02 -1.67
C PHE A 204 -4.03 12.44 -2.10
N ASN A 205 -3.00 11.67 -1.76
CA ASN A 205 -1.62 11.99 -2.13
C ASN A 205 -1.44 11.99 -3.65
N ALA A 206 -2.11 11.08 -4.39
CA ALA A 206 -2.10 11.12 -5.85
C ALA A 206 -2.76 12.38 -6.43
N ILE A 207 -3.80 12.91 -5.78
CA ILE A 207 -4.42 14.20 -6.16
C ILE A 207 -3.45 15.34 -5.88
N MET A 208 -2.74 15.30 -4.75
CA MET A 208 -1.74 16.31 -4.39
C MET A 208 -0.54 16.29 -5.34
N ASP A 209 -0.07 15.13 -5.78
CA ASP A 209 0.99 15.03 -6.79
C ASP A 209 0.60 15.73 -8.10
N ASP A 210 -0.68 15.71 -8.45
CA ASP A 210 -1.21 16.37 -9.65
C ASP A 210 -1.44 17.84 -9.51
N ALA A 211 -1.98 18.23 -8.36
CA ALA A 211 -2.18 19.63 -8.04
C ALA A 211 -0.84 20.33 -7.76
N ALA A 212 0.23 19.59 -7.45
CA ALA A 212 1.53 20.14 -7.12
C ALA A 212 2.03 21.11 -8.20
N PRO A 213 2.51 22.30 -7.82
CA PRO A 213 3.13 23.22 -8.76
C PRO A 213 4.40 22.57 -9.36
N PRO A 214 4.84 22.99 -10.56
CA PRO A 214 6.04 22.43 -11.19
C PRO A 214 7.29 22.44 -10.30
N SER A 215 7.42 23.41 -9.41
CA SER A 215 8.52 23.53 -8.44
C SER A 215 8.52 22.46 -7.35
N ALA A 216 7.39 21.82 -7.08
CA ALA A 216 7.25 20.75 -6.09
C ALA A 216 7.29 19.35 -6.72
N ARG A 217 7.30 19.25 -8.06
CA ARG A 217 7.36 17.98 -8.78
C ARG A 217 8.82 17.56 -8.95
N ILE A 218 9.24 16.47 -8.33
CA ILE A 218 10.50 15.81 -8.67
C ILE A 218 10.31 15.19 -10.07
N PRO A 219 11.19 15.46 -11.05
CA PRO A 219 11.09 14.84 -12.36
C PRO A 219 11.18 13.31 -12.25
N THR A 220 10.17 12.60 -12.73
CA THR A 220 10.08 11.12 -12.70
C THR A 220 11.26 10.42 -13.39
N ASN A 221 12.06 11.15 -14.17
CA ASN A 221 13.26 10.64 -14.82
C ASN A 221 14.49 10.54 -13.90
N GLU A 222 14.53 11.26 -12.76
CA GLU A 222 15.70 11.19 -11.86
C GLU A 222 15.66 9.96 -10.94
N LEU A 223 14.47 9.47 -10.59
CA LEU A 223 14.32 8.25 -9.78
C LEU A 223 14.79 6.98 -10.53
N LYS A 224 14.56 6.91 -11.85
CA LYS A 224 15.05 5.79 -12.68
C LYS A 224 16.55 5.87 -12.98
N GLY A 225 17.18 7.02 -12.76
CA GLY A 225 18.62 7.21 -12.96
C GLY A 225 19.43 6.67 -11.79
N ASN A 226 18.97 6.90 -10.55
CA ASN A 226 19.71 6.53 -9.36
C ASN A 226 19.67 5.02 -9.04
N GLU A 227 18.55 4.31 -9.29
CA GLU A 227 18.48 2.86 -9.06
C GLU A 227 19.47 2.07 -9.96
N LYS A 228 19.67 2.52 -11.21
CA LYS A 228 20.65 1.89 -12.12
C LYS A 228 22.10 2.19 -11.74
N GLN A 229 22.36 3.31 -11.06
CA GLN A 229 23.71 3.71 -10.68
C GLN A 229 24.20 3.00 -9.42
N GLU A 230 23.30 2.62 -8.52
CA GLU A 230 23.65 1.92 -7.28
C GLU A 230 23.92 0.42 -7.50
N GLU A 231 23.15 -0.26 -8.35
CA GLU A 231 23.40 -1.67 -8.72
C GLU A 231 24.68 -1.85 -9.55
N THR A 232 25.00 -0.90 -10.43
CA THR A 232 26.20 -1.00 -11.29
C THR A 232 27.50 -0.74 -10.53
N ASN A 233 27.47 0.11 -9.50
CA ASN A 233 28.63 0.36 -8.65
C ASN A 233 28.92 -0.82 -7.72
N SER A 234 27.90 -1.41 -7.10
CA SER A 234 28.05 -2.57 -6.21
C SER A 234 28.58 -3.82 -6.95
N ALA A 235 28.09 -4.09 -8.16
CA ALA A 235 28.58 -5.20 -8.99
C ALA A 235 30.01 -4.97 -9.51
N SER A 236 30.39 -3.71 -9.79
CA SER A 236 31.75 -3.34 -10.22
C SER A 236 32.77 -3.46 -9.08
N GLU A 237 32.37 -3.24 -7.84
CA GLU A 237 33.26 -3.33 -6.67
C GLU A 237 33.55 -4.81 -6.32
N LEU A 238 32.53 -5.67 -6.32
CA LEU A 238 32.68 -7.11 -6.09
C LEU A 238 33.52 -7.84 -7.16
N LEU A 239 33.51 -7.35 -8.41
CA LEU A 239 34.33 -7.92 -9.49
C LEU A 239 35.79 -7.49 -9.45
N LYS A 240 36.13 -6.39 -8.74
CA LYS A 240 37.53 -5.99 -8.53
C LYS A 240 38.18 -6.83 -7.44
N ASP A 241 37.46 -7.11 -6.36
CA ASP A 241 37.97 -7.92 -5.24
C ASP A 241 38.21 -9.40 -5.59
N LEU A 242 37.53 -9.93 -6.62
CA LEU A 242 37.76 -11.30 -7.12
C LEU A 242 38.93 -11.42 -8.10
N LYS A 243 39.46 -10.30 -8.59
CA LYS A 243 40.56 -10.27 -9.56
C LYS A 243 41.94 -10.06 -8.92
N ASP A 244 41.95 -9.63 -7.65
CA ASP A 244 43.14 -9.40 -6.83
C ASP A 244 43.43 -10.55 -5.84
N LYS A 245 42.93 -11.77 -6.10
CA LYS A 245 43.28 -13.00 -5.37
C LYS A 245 43.88 -14.08 -6.27
#